data_AF-A0A2E7KS00-F1
#
_entry.id   AF-A0A2E7KS00-F1
#
_cell.length_a   1.000
_cell.length_b   1.000
_cell.length_c   1.000
_cell.angle_alpha   90.00
_cell.angle_beta   90.00
_cell.angle_gamma   90.00
#
_symmetry.space_group_name_H-M   'P 1'
#
loop_
_entity.id
_entity.type
_entity.pdbx_description
1 polymer ?
#
loop_
_entity_poly.entity_id
_entity_poly.type
_entity_poly.pdbx_seq_one_letter_code
_entity_poly.pdbx_strand_id
1 'polypeptide(L)'
;AKCKFSTKGGIYTWASKRARDGAALRGYARGTGERVKAKPGSLEEFLFERYSVYSVHKGTLRIAHTQHNPWVFQEGEVIVEENSLTEAYDLGIADVLNPDMVHVSSGVHVRTWPIEVAERIKPGDRRDFLFLDGDCGLCHRLATFIDKRLADGQELGYRPIMAEDAQRVIATLPEKMRKADTVYLIRNGKPYIRSAAGIRGLLYMKWYYKMWFPVLWLVPLPIRNVAYRFIAKYRHKIFEQPKVCSFRVD
;
A
#
# COMPACT_ATOMS: atom_id res chain seq x y z
N ALA A 1 -3.94 -7.98 -20.13
CA ALA A 1 -4.90 -8.57 -21.09
C ALA A 1 -5.70 -7.42 -21.69
N LYS A 2 -6.00 -7.45 -22.99
CA LYS A 2 -6.93 -6.49 -23.58
C LYS A 2 -8.32 -7.11 -23.49
N CYS A 3 -9.27 -6.40 -22.89
CA CYS A 3 -10.67 -6.78 -22.90
C CYS A 3 -11.34 -6.14 -24.12
N LYS A 4 -12.07 -6.93 -24.90
CA LYS A 4 -13.04 -6.42 -25.87
C LYS A 4 -14.37 -6.24 -25.14
N PHE A 5 -14.91 -5.04 -25.19
CA PHE A 5 -16.16 -4.69 -24.53
C PHE A 5 -17.03 -3.89 -25.50
N SER A 6 -18.32 -4.22 -25.56
CA SER A 6 -19.29 -3.49 -26.36
C SER A 6 -20.65 -3.46 -25.66
N THR A 7 -21.45 -2.45 -25.99
CA THR A 7 -22.83 -2.32 -25.54
C THR A 7 -23.71 -2.10 -26.76
N LYS A 8 -24.71 -2.98 -26.98
CA LYS A 8 -25.67 -2.86 -28.07
C LYS A 8 -27.06 -3.25 -27.56
N GLY A 9 -28.04 -2.36 -27.69
CA GLY A 9 -29.43 -2.63 -27.27
C GLY A 9 -29.57 -2.98 -25.78
N GLY A 10 -28.76 -2.39 -24.91
CA GLY A 10 -28.76 -2.71 -23.46
C GLY A 10 -28.08 -4.01 -23.08
N ILE A 11 -27.54 -4.75 -24.05
CA ILE A 11 -26.71 -5.94 -23.83
C ILE A 11 -25.25 -5.51 -23.75
N TYR A 12 -24.59 -5.94 -22.69
CA TYR A 12 -23.16 -5.78 -22.46
C TYR A 12 -22.46 -7.07 -22.88
N THR A 13 -21.48 -6.99 -23.76
CA THR A 13 -20.71 -8.14 -24.23
C THR A 13 -19.24 -7.93 -23.87
N TRP A 14 -18.62 -8.95 -23.29
CA TRP A 14 -17.21 -8.92 -22.90
C TRP A 14 -16.47 -10.17 -23.35
N ALA A 15 -15.22 -9.97 -23.75
CA ALA A 15 -14.30 -11.06 -24.06
C ALA A 15 -12.87 -10.64 -23.73
N SER A 16 -12.20 -11.39 -22.86
CA SER A 16 -10.81 -11.17 -22.48
C SER A 16 -10.08 -12.49 -22.40
N LYS A 17 -8.84 -12.53 -22.90
CA LYS A 17 -7.92 -13.66 -22.75
C LYS A 17 -6.52 -13.14 -22.46
N ARG A 18 -5.88 -13.66 -21.41
CA ARG A 18 -4.53 -13.26 -21.03
C ARG A 18 -3.51 -14.06 -21.83
N ALA A 19 -2.60 -13.36 -22.51
CA ALA A 19 -1.58 -14.00 -23.35
C ALA A 19 -0.57 -14.87 -22.56
N ARG A 20 -0.33 -14.56 -21.28
CA ARG A 20 0.72 -15.22 -20.47
C ARG A 20 0.31 -16.61 -20.00
N ASP A 21 -0.90 -16.75 -19.47
CA ASP A 21 -1.38 -17.95 -18.77
C ASP A 21 -2.70 -18.46 -19.34
N GLY A 22 -3.23 -17.84 -20.39
CA GLY A 22 -4.47 -18.24 -21.04
C GLY A 22 -5.74 -17.83 -20.30
N ALA A 23 -5.65 -17.24 -19.10
CA ALA A 23 -6.83 -16.95 -18.28
C ALA A 23 -7.86 -16.11 -19.03
N ALA A 24 -9.11 -16.56 -19.06
CA ALA A 24 -10.14 -16.04 -19.94
C ALA A 24 -11.48 -15.78 -19.22
N LEU A 25 -12.21 -14.79 -19.73
CA LEU A 25 -13.60 -14.52 -19.38
C LEU A 25 -14.32 -14.05 -20.64
N ARG A 26 -15.41 -14.72 -21.01
CA ARG A 26 -16.26 -14.36 -22.14
C ARG A 26 -17.73 -14.57 -21.81
N GLY A 27 -18.57 -13.63 -22.25
CA GLY A 27 -20.01 -13.72 -22.07
C GLY A 27 -20.73 -12.43 -22.41
N TYR A 28 -22.01 -12.41 -22.09
CA TYR A 28 -22.83 -11.22 -22.19
C TYR A 28 -23.90 -11.19 -21.09
N ALA A 29 -24.33 -9.98 -20.74
CA ALA A 29 -25.42 -9.77 -19.79
C ALA A 29 -26.31 -8.63 -20.22
N ARG A 30 -27.54 -8.65 -19.70
CA ARG A 30 -28.48 -7.53 -19.78
C ARG A 30 -29.06 -7.25 -18.41
N GLY A 31 -29.31 -5.98 -18.12
CA GLY A 31 -30.05 -5.59 -16.93
C GLY A 31 -31.56 -5.78 -17.13
N THR A 32 -32.25 -6.21 -16.10
CA THR A 32 -33.69 -6.44 -16.04
C THR A 32 -34.28 -5.71 -14.82
N GLY A 33 -35.53 -5.27 -14.90
CA GLY A 33 -36.21 -4.63 -13.78
C GLY A 33 -35.78 -3.18 -13.51
N GLU A 34 -36.04 -2.69 -12.31
CA GLU A 34 -35.81 -1.30 -11.91
C GLU A 34 -34.36 -1.03 -11.49
N ARG A 35 -33.93 0.23 -11.64
CA ARG A 35 -32.64 0.69 -11.15
C ARG A 35 -32.72 1.03 -9.68
N VAL A 36 -31.95 0.30 -8.88
CA VAL A 36 -31.93 0.43 -7.43
C VAL A 36 -30.53 0.71 -6.92
N LYS A 37 -30.45 1.05 -5.62
CA LYS A 37 -29.21 1.13 -4.85
C LYS A 37 -29.26 0.08 -3.75
N ALA A 38 -28.08 -0.32 -3.27
CA ALA A 38 -27.99 -1.26 -2.16
C ALA A 38 -28.66 -0.70 -0.90
N LYS A 39 -29.28 -1.59 -0.12
CA LYS A 39 -29.87 -1.22 1.18
C LYS A 39 -28.80 -1.39 2.26
N PRO A 40 -28.80 -0.55 3.31
CA PRO A 40 -27.88 -0.74 4.44
C PRO A 40 -27.96 -2.14 5.04
N GLY A 41 -26.81 -2.79 5.22
CA GLY A 41 -26.68 -4.15 5.72
C GLY A 41 -26.97 -5.26 4.70
N SER A 42 -27.24 -4.93 3.43
CA SER A 42 -27.49 -5.94 2.40
C SER A 42 -26.20 -6.55 1.83
N LEU A 43 -26.33 -7.70 1.16
CA LEU A 43 -25.20 -8.34 0.49
C LEU A 43 -24.65 -7.45 -0.64
N GLU A 44 -25.54 -6.77 -1.36
CA GLU A 44 -25.18 -5.81 -2.41
C GLU A 44 -24.38 -4.63 -1.85
N GLU A 45 -24.71 -4.15 -0.64
CA GLU A 45 -23.91 -3.11 0.02
C GLU A 45 -22.50 -3.62 0.29
N PHE A 46 -22.37 -4.83 0.85
CA PHE A 46 -21.07 -5.46 1.08
C PHE A 46 -20.26 -5.66 -0.21
N LEU A 47 -20.91 -6.07 -1.31
CA LEU A 47 -20.25 -6.35 -2.58
C LEU A 47 -19.86 -5.07 -3.34
N PHE A 48 -20.71 -4.04 -3.33
CA PHE A 48 -20.56 -2.85 -4.18
C PHE A 48 -19.93 -1.66 -3.47
N GLU A 49 -20.17 -1.49 -2.18
CA GLU A 49 -19.72 -0.32 -1.42
C GLU A 49 -18.34 -0.55 -0.78
N ARG A 50 -17.38 -0.98 -1.62
CA ARG A 50 -16.00 -1.27 -1.22
C ARG A 50 -15.06 -0.13 -1.57
N TYR A 51 -14.77 0.69 -0.56
CA TYR A 51 -13.93 1.89 -0.68
C TYR A 51 -12.43 1.65 -0.46
N SER A 52 -12.01 0.39 -0.31
CA SER A 52 -10.60 0.02 -0.17
C SER A 52 -10.34 -1.34 -0.79
N VAL A 53 -9.27 -1.40 -1.58
CA VAL A 53 -8.83 -2.60 -2.29
C VAL A 53 -7.48 -3.03 -1.73
N TYR A 54 -7.38 -4.31 -1.39
CA TYR A 54 -6.14 -4.92 -0.92
C TYR A 54 -5.56 -5.83 -1.99
N SER A 55 -4.23 -5.83 -2.10
CA SER A 55 -3.53 -6.74 -3.01
C SER A 55 -2.12 -7.01 -2.51
N VAL A 56 -1.60 -8.20 -2.76
CA VAL A 56 -0.19 -8.50 -2.51
C VAL A 56 0.62 -8.19 -3.76
N HIS A 57 1.55 -7.25 -3.65
CA HIS A 57 2.47 -6.90 -4.74
C HIS A 57 3.91 -7.06 -4.28
N LYS A 58 4.69 -7.92 -4.97
CA LYS A 58 6.09 -8.24 -4.66
C LYS A 58 6.29 -8.65 -3.19
N GLY A 59 5.38 -9.48 -2.68
CA GLY A 59 5.43 -9.97 -1.30
C GLY A 59 5.02 -8.96 -0.23
N THR A 60 4.41 -7.84 -0.63
CA THR A 60 3.90 -6.81 0.30
C THR A 60 2.41 -6.64 0.17
N LEU A 61 1.71 -6.70 1.30
CA LEU A 61 0.30 -6.32 1.37
C LEU A 61 0.17 -4.82 1.15
N ARG A 62 -0.60 -4.48 0.12
CA ARG A 62 -0.87 -3.11 -0.32
C ARG A 62 -2.33 -2.79 -0.13
N ILE A 63 -2.60 -1.51 0.08
CA ILE A 63 -3.94 -0.93 0.07
C ILE A 63 -4.00 0.18 -0.98
N ALA A 64 -5.13 0.27 -1.66
CA ALA A 64 -5.52 1.41 -2.46
C ALA A 64 -6.90 1.88 -2.00
N HIS A 65 -7.04 3.18 -1.75
CA HIS A 65 -8.33 3.76 -1.41
C HIS A 65 -9.06 4.18 -2.68
N THR A 66 -10.38 3.99 -2.67
CA THR A 66 -11.27 4.36 -3.74
C THR A 66 -12.44 5.15 -3.18
N GLN A 67 -12.97 6.07 -3.98
CA GLN A 67 -14.19 6.78 -3.67
C GLN A 67 -15.06 6.81 -4.91
N HIS A 68 -16.33 6.47 -4.74
CA HIS A 68 -17.35 6.56 -5.76
C HIS A 68 -18.69 6.91 -5.09
N ASN A 69 -19.66 7.33 -5.89
CA ASN A 69 -21.04 7.40 -5.41
C ASN A 69 -21.59 5.97 -5.26
N PRO A 70 -22.64 5.75 -4.43
CA PRO A 70 -23.26 4.44 -4.33
C PRO A 70 -23.67 3.89 -5.70
N TRP A 71 -23.46 2.60 -5.90
CA TRP A 71 -23.74 1.97 -7.19
C TRP A 71 -25.24 1.99 -7.47
N VAL A 72 -25.58 2.36 -8.71
CA VAL A 72 -26.92 2.16 -9.26
C VAL A 72 -26.86 0.94 -10.17
N PHE A 73 -27.67 -0.07 -9.86
CA PHE A 73 -27.65 -1.35 -10.56
C PHE A 73 -29.06 -1.88 -10.78
N GLN A 74 -29.15 -2.90 -11.61
CA GLN A 74 -30.36 -3.69 -11.89
C GLN A 74 -30.00 -5.15 -11.65
N GLU A 75 -30.98 -6.00 -11.37
CA GLU A 75 -30.81 -7.44 -11.58
C GLU A 75 -30.50 -7.70 -13.05
N GLY A 76 -29.96 -8.87 -13.38
CA GLY A 76 -29.65 -9.17 -14.77
C GLY A 76 -29.72 -10.64 -15.10
N GLU A 77 -29.70 -10.89 -16.40
CA GLU A 77 -29.48 -12.20 -16.97
C GLU A 77 -28.07 -12.20 -17.57
N VAL A 78 -27.34 -13.29 -17.39
CA VAL A 78 -25.99 -13.45 -17.92
C VAL A 78 -25.86 -14.80 -18.60
N ILE A 79 -25.09 -14.83 -19.68
CA ILE A 79 -24.55 -16.05 -20.26
C ILE A 79 -23.03 -15.94 -20.18
N VAL A 80 -22.44 -16.83 -19.40
CA VAL A 80 -20.99 -16.97 -19.27
C VAL A 80 -20.57 -18.13 -20.17
N GLU A 81 -19.80 -17.82 -21.21
CA GLU A 81 -19.35 -18.82 -22.20
C GLU A 81 -18.00 -19.43 -21.82
N GLU A 82 -17.17 -18.67 -21.10
CA GLU A 82 -15.84 -19.09 -20.65
C GLU A 82 -15.49 -18.30 -19.39
N ASN A 83 -15.07 -18.97 -18.32
CA ASN A 83 -14.60 -18.32 -17.09
C ASN A 83 -13.55 -19.19 -16.41
N SER A 84 -12.28 -18.79 -16.52
CA SER A 84 -11.16 -19.45 -15.86
C SER A 84 -10.55 -18.58 -14.75
N LEU A 85 -11.21 -17.47 -14.38
CA LEU A 85 -10.61 -16.46 -13.48
C LEU A 85 -10.52 -16.95 -12.04
N THR A 86 -11.36 -17.90 -11.65
CA THR A 86 -11.47 -18.41 -10.28
C THR A 86 -10.59 -19.63 -10.02
N GLU A 87 -10.10 -20.30 -11.06
CA GLU A 87 -9.33 -21.56 -10.96
C GLU A 87 -8.10 -21.45 -10.07
N ALA A 88 -7.40 -20.30 -10.10
CA ALA A 88 -6.18 -20.10 -9.33
C ALA A 88 -6.40 -19.87 -7.82
N TYR A 89 -7.66 -19.68 -7.39
CA TYR A 89 -7.97 -19.20 -6.04
C TYR A 89 -8.63 -20.26 -5.13
N ASP A 90 -8.92 -21.46 -5.65
CA ASP A 90 -9.55 -22.56 -4.89
C ASP A 90 -10.74 -22.11 -4.02
N LEU A 91 -11.65 -21.36 -4.63
CA LEU A 91 -12.77 -20.71 -3.93
C LEU A 91 -13.96 -21.64 -3.68
N GLY A 92 -13.86 -22.92 -4.04
CA GLY A 92 -14.98 -23.87 -3.93
C GLY A 92 -16.16 -23.59 -4.87
N ILE A 93 -15.95 -22.84 -5.95
CA ILE A 93 -16.99 -22.52 -6.95
C ILE A 93 -17.05 -23.68 -7.95
N ALA A 94 -18.08 -24.52 -7.84
CA ALA A 94 -18.26 -25.70 -8.70
C ALA A 94 -18.77 -25.34 -10.10
N ASP A 95 -19.73 -24.41 -10.19
CA ASP A 95 -20.32 -23.97 -11.46
C ASP A 95 -19.90 -22.53 -11.78
N VAL A 96 -18.84 -22.40 -12.58
CA VAL A 96 -18.29 -21.10 -12.96
C VAL A 96 -19.05 -20.41 -14.09
N LEU A 97 -20.02 -21.11 -14.71
CA LEU A 97 -20.79 -20.62 -15.85
C LEU A 97 -22.20 -20.19 -15.46
N ASN A 98 -22.76 -20.70 -14.36
CA ASN A 98 -24.09 -20.36 -13.87
C ASN A 98 -24.01 -19.64 -12.51
N PRO A 99 -23.89 -18.30 -12.50
CA PRO A 99 -23.84 -17.54 -11.26
C PRO A 99 -25.22 -17.46 -10.58
N ASP A 100 -25.24 -17.58 -9.24
CA ASP A 100 -26.47 -17.49 -8.43
C ASP A 100 -27.08 -16.07 -8.41
N MET A 101 -26.23 -15.04 -8.53
CA MET A 101 -26.64 -13.64 -8.46
C MET A 101 -25.98 -12.83 -9.57
N VAL A 102 -26.78 -12.03 -10.27
CA VAL A 102 -26.35 -11.26 -11.42
C VAL A 102 -26.86 -9.83 -11.30
N HIS A 103 -25.92 -8.89 -11.37
CA HIS A 103 -26.23 -7.47 -11.34
C HIS A 103 -25.56 -6.76 -12.51
N VAL A 104 -26.26 -5.79 -13.09
CA VAL A 104 -25.77 -4.98 -14.21
C VAL A 104 -25.85 -3.52 -13.84
N SER A 105 -24.78 -2.79 -14.11
CA SER A 105 -24.69 -1.35 -13.89
C SER A 105 -24.10 -0.64 -15.10
N SER A 106 -24.52 0.60 -15.33
CA SER A 106 -23.87 1.50 -16.30
C SER A 106 -22.48 1.96 -15.85
N GLY A 107 -22.07 1.60 -14.63
CA GLY A 107 -20.80 1.99 -14.04
C GLY A 107 -20.89 3.26 -13.20
N VAL A 108 -19.81 3.53 -12.47
CA VAL A 108 -19.63 4.72 -11.65
C VAL A 108 -18.25 5.32 -11.89
N HIS A 109 -18.13 6.63 -11.72
CA HIS A 109 -16.84 7.29 -11.71
C HIS A 109 -16.12 7.03 -10.39
N VAL A 110 -14.92 6.47 -10.46
CA VAL A 110 -14.11 6.12 -9.30
C VAL A 110 -12.91 7.05 -9.20
N ARG A 111 -12.76 7.72 -8.05
CA ARG A 111 -11.52 8.41 -7.66
C ARG A 111 -10.62 7.40 -6.96
N THR A 112 -9.35 7.39 -7.32
CA THR A 112 -8.35 6.46 -6.74
C THR A 112 -7.15 7.24 -6.23
N TRP A 113 -6.55 6.73 -5.15
CA TRP A 113 -5.34 7.27 -4.57
C TRP A 113 -4.14 6.35 -4.83
N PRO A 114 -2.90 6.86 -4.67
CA PRO A 114 -1.70 6.03 -4.79
C PRO A 114 -1.74 4.79 -3.91
N ILE A 115 -1.13 3.71 -4.40
CA ILE A 115 -1.03 2.45 -3.65
C ILE A 115 -0.01 2.61 -2.50
N GLU A 116 -0.39 2.16 -1.32
CA GLU A 116 0.36 2.30 -0.06
C GLU A 116 0.57 0.94 0.63
N VAL A 117 1.48 0.87 1.60
CA VAL A 117 1.55 -0.27 2.54
C VAL A 117 0.24 -0.33 3.35
N ALA A 118 -0.35 -1.51 3.45
CA ALA A 118 -1.62 -1.69 4.13
C ALA A 118 -1.51 -1.55 5.65
N GLU A 119 -0.46 -2.12 6.23
CA GLU A 119 -0.25 -2.13 7.67
C GLU A 119 0.19 -0.75 8.19
N ARG A 120 -0.37 -0.34 9.32
CA ARG A 120 -0.11 0.94 10.00
C ARG A 120 0.23 0.71 11.46
N ILE A 121 0.91 1.70 12.05
CA ILE A 121 1.21 1.72 13.49
C ILE A 121 -0.08 1.74 14.32
N LYS A 122 -1.01 2.65 13.99
CA LYS A 122 -2.36 2.69 14.54
C LYS A 122 -3.38 2.74 13.40
N PRO A 123 -4.54 2.05 13.52
CA PRO A 123 -5.61 2.19 12.53
C PRO A 123 -6.00 3.66 12.35
N GLY A 124 -6.04 4.15 11.11
CA GLY A 124 -6.38 5.54 10.80
C GLY A 124 -5.25 6.56 10.98
N ASP A 125 -4.13 6.20 11.61
CA ASP A 125 -2.97 7.10 11.73
C ASP A 125 -2.24 7.20 10.39
N ARG A 126 -2.27 8.40 9.81
CA ARG A 126 -1.67 8.71 8.49
C ARG A 126 -0.32 9.41 8.62
N ARG A 127 0.22 9.57 9.84
CA ARG A 127 1.54 10.15 10.05
C ARG A 127 2.60 9.26 9.43
N ASP A 128 3.70 9.91 9.05
CA ASP A 128 4.90 9.20 8.65
C ASP A 128 5.64 8.72 9.89
N PHE A 129 6.28 7.55 9.80
CA PHE A 129 6.98 6.95 10.93
C PHE A 129 8.42 6.61 10.61
N LEU A 130 9.32 6.96 11.52
CA LEU A 130 10.72 6.58 11.52
C LEU A 130 10.94 5.46 12.54
N PHE A 131 11.26 4.26 12.05
CA PHE A 131 11.63 3.12 12.89
C PHE A 131 13.13 3.10 13.10
N LEU A 132 13.55 3.02 14.36
CA LEU A 132 14.93 3.18 14.78
C LEU A 132 15.38 2.03 15.69
N ASP A 133 16.66 1.69 15.58
CA ASP A 133 17.33 0.78 16.50
C ASP A 133 17.52 1.47 17.87
N GLY A 134 16.87 0.94 18.91
CA GLY A 134 16.86 1.50 20.26
C GLY A 134 18.23 1.47 20.95
N ASP A 135 19.08 0.52 20.57
CA ASP A 135 20.39 0.29 21.19
C ASP A 135 21.54 0.93 20.38
N CYS A 136 21.21 1.76 19.40
CA CYS A 136 22.17 2.40 18.50
C CYS A 136 22.29 3.89 18.76
N GLY A 137 23.46 4.33 19.25
CA GLY A 137 23.74 5.75 19.53
C GLY A 137 23.60 6.66 18.31
N LEU A 138 23.88 6.16 17.10
CA LEU A 138 23.65 6.91 15.86
C LEU A 138 22.15 7.11 15.57
N CYS A 139 21.33 6.07 15.79
CA CYS A 139 19.89 6.15 15.57
C CYS A 139 19.25 7.12 16.58
N HIS A 140 19.71 7.09 17.83
CA HIS A 140 19.28 8.04 18.85
C HIS A 140 19.63 9.49 18.46
N ARG A 141 20.88 9.76 18.09
CA ARG A 141 21.30 11.10 17.63
C ARG A 141 20.52 11.56 16.40
N LEU A 142 20.23 10.66 15.45
CA LEU A 142 19.41 10.96 14.27
C LEU A 142 17.99 11.39 14.68
N ALA A 143 17.34 10.63 15.57
CA ALA A 143 15.99 10.93 16.05
C ALA A 143 15.93 12.32 16.69
N THR A 144 16.81 12.56 17.67
CA THR A 144 16.87 13.83 18.39
C THR A 144 17.26 14.99 17.48
N PHE A 145 18.11 14.75 16.47
CA PHE A 145 18.49 15.76 15.49
C PHE A 145 17.30 16.20 14.64
N ILE A 146 16.51 15.24 14.13
CA ILE A 146 15.32 15.53 13.31
C ILE A 146 14.24 16.18 14.17
N ASP A 147 13.91 15.60 15.33
CA ASP A 147 12.82 16.06 16.20
C ASP A 147 12.99 17.52 16.64
N LYS A 148 14.20 17.89 17.07
CA LYS A 148 14.52 19.28 17.47
C LYS A 148 14.46 20.30 16.31
N ARG A 149 14.31 19.85 15.06
CA ARG A 149 14.45 20.65 13.84
C ARG A 149 13.31 20.42 12.85
N LEU A 150 12.21 19.81 13.30
CA LEU A 150 11.00 19.68 12.50
C LEU A 150 10.54 21.07 12.03
N ALA A 151 10.07 21.12 10.78
CA ALA A 151 9.43 22.33 10.26
C ALA A 151 8.01 22.45 10.83
N ASP A 152 7.49 23.67 10.86
CA ASP A 152 6.12 23.92 11.32
C ASP A 152 5.11 23.13 10.47
N GLY A 153 4.17 22.46 11.14
CA GLY A 153 3.17 21.61 10.51
C GLY A 153 3.70 20.25 10.01
N GLN A 154 4.96 19.88 10.26
CA GLN A 154 5.46 18.53 10.02
C GLN A 154 5.30 17.66 11.26
N GLU A 155 4.70 16.49 11.08
CA GLU A 155 4.60 15.46 12.10
C GLU A 155 5.33 14.20 11.64
N LEU A 156 6.33 13.78 12.41
CA LEU A 156 7.05 12.53 12.21
C LEU A 156 6.98 11.72 13.50
N GLY A 157 6.34 10.55 13.43
CA GLY A 157 6.29 9.61 14.53
C GLY A 157 7.57 8.80 14.63
N TYR A 158 7.94 8.40 15.85
CA TYR A 158 9.11 7.58 16.09
C TYR A 158 8.73 6.27 16.80
N ARG A 159 9.31 5.16 16.35
CA ARG A 159 9.12 3.83 16.96
C ARG A 159 10.42 3.05 17.05
N PRO A 160 10.65 2.29 18.13
CA PRO A 160 11.68 1.26 18.14
C PRO A 160 11.40 0.19 17.07
N ILE A 161 12.42 -0.29 16.35
CA ILE A 161 12.26 -1.36 15.36
C ILE A 161 11.64 -2.61 15.99
N MET A 162 11.99 -2.93 17.24
CA MET A 162 11.52 -4.13 17.93
C MET A 162 10.10 -4.01 18.52
N ALA A 163 9.46 -2.84 18.41
CA ALA A 163 8.08 -2.68 18.87
C ALA A 163 7.14 -3.53 18.02
N GLU A 164 6.10 -4.12 18.64
CA GLU A 164 5.17 -5.04 17.98
C GLU A 164 4.49 -4.41 16.76
N ASP A 165 4.05 -3.16 16.88
CA ASP A 165 3.43 -2.40 15.80
C ASP A 165 4.39 -2.11 14.64
N ALA A 166 5.64 -1.74 14.92
CA ALA A 166 6.69 -1.57 13.93
C ALA A 166 7.01 -2.90 13.23
N GLN A 167 7.09 -4.01 13.98
CA GLN A 167 7.33 -5.34 13.45
C GLN A 167 6.20 -5.81 12.53
N ARG A 168 4.94 -5.54 12.88
CA ARG A 168 3.80 -5.81 11.97
C ARG A 168 3.98 -5.10 10.63
N VAL A 169 4.32 -3.81 10.64
CA VAL A 169 4.57 -3.05 9.40
C VAL A 169 5.77 -3.63 8.64
N ILE A 170 6.88 -3.91 9.31
CA ILE A 170 8.10 -4.48 8.71
C ILE A 170 7.83 -5.85 8.07
N ALA A 171 7.05 -6.71 8.72
CA ALA A 171 6.69 -8.04 8.23
C ALA A 171 5.99 -7.98 6.86
N THR A 172 5.24 -6.91 6.59
CA THR A 172 4.61 -6.71 5.28
C THR A 172 5.59 -6.28 4.18
N LEU A 173 6.79 -5.79 4.50
CA LEU A 173 7.71 -5.26 3.50
C LEU A 173 8.32 -6.38 2.64
N PRO A 174 8.93 -6.08 1.47
CA PRO A 174 9.62 -7.10 0.67
C PRO A 174 10.79 -7.71 1.45
N GLU A 175 11.12 -8.99 1.22
CA GLU A 175 12.14 -9.71 1.99
C GLU A 175 13.49 -8.98 2.07
N LYS A 176 13.91 -8.35 0.95
CA LYS A 176 15.15 -7.56 0.86
C LYS A 176 15.18 -6.36 1.81
N MET A 177 14.03 -5.87 2.25
CA MET A 177 13.90 -4.75 3.18
C MET A 177 13.78 -5.19 4.64
N ARG A 178 13.20 -6.36 4.93
CA ARG A 178 12.98 -6.86 6.30
C ARG A 178 14.27 -7.04 7.11
N LYS A 179 15.37 -7.33 6.41
CA LYS A 179 16.71 -7.59 7.00
C LYS A 179 17.54 -6.31 7.19
N ALA A 180 16.91 -5.15 7.35
CA ALA A 180 17.65 -3.91 7.63
C ALA A 180 17.72 -3.66 9.13
N ASP A 181 18.92 -3.75 9.70
CA ASP A 181 19.15 -3.68 11.15
C ASP A 181 19.34 -2.24 11.66
N THR A 182 18.77 -1.20 11.03
CA THR A 182 19.05 0.20 11.47
C THR A 182 17.87 1.15 11.46
N VAL A 183 17.33 1.47 10.28
CA VAL A 183 16.43 2.62 10.08
C VAL A 183 15.47 2.33 8.95
N TYR A 184 14.19 2.47 9.25
CA TYR A 184 13.10 2.47 8.28
C TYR A 184 12.36 3.81 8.36
N LEU A 185 11.93 4.32 7.23
CA LEU A 185 11.01 5.45 7.15
C LEU A 185 9.81 5.00 6.31
N ILE A 186 8.62 5.01 6.90
CA ILE A 186 7.36 4.85 6.19
C ILE A 186 6.84 6.25 5.89
N ARG A 187 6.99 6.69 4.63
CA ARG A 187 6.60 8.03 4.18
C ARG A 187 5.53 7.95 3.11
N ASN A 188 4.36 8.55 3.33
CA ASN A 188 3.18 8.46 2.47
C ASN A 188 2.88 7.00 2.08
N GLY A 189 2.90 6.11 3.07
CA GLY A 189 2.70 4.67 2.88
C GLY A 189 3.77 3.97 2.05
N LYS A 190 4.93 4.59 1.80
CA LYS A 190 6.06 4.00 1.08
C LYS A 190 7.24 3.73 2.02
N PRO A 191 7.78 2.50 2.04
CA PRO A 191 8.92 2.17 2.87
C PRO A 191 10.23 2.63 2.23
N TYR A 192 11.09 3.23 3.05
CA TYR A 192 12.47 3.58 2.74
C TYR A 192 13.37 3.02 3.84
N ILE A 193 14.56 2.55 3.48
CA ILE A 193 15.50 1.95 4.44
C ILE A 193 16.88 2.61 4.36
N ARG A 194 17.68 2.44 5.41
CA ARG A 194 19.11 2.80 5.42
C ARG A 194 19.32 4.30 5.10
N SER A 195 20.33 4.62 4.30
CA SER A 195 20.60 5.97 3.82
C SER A 195 19.40 6.64 3.12
N ALA A 196 18.52 5.86 2.47
CA ALA A 196 17.35 6.41 1.80
C ALA A 196 16.30 6.91 2.80
N ALA A 197 16.21 6.28 3.97
CA ALA A 197 15.40 6.76 5.10
C ALA A 197 16.03 8.00 5.73
N GLY A 198 17.32 7.94 6.06
CA GLY A 198 18.05 9.05 6.69
C GLY A 198 18.03 10.34 5.88
N ILE A 199 18.35 10.28 4.58
CA ILE A 199 18.32 11.47 3.70
C ILE A 199 16.91 12.05 3.58
N ARG A 200 15.87 11.20 3.56
CA ARG A 200 14.48 11.66 3.53
C ARG A 200 14.02 12.30 4.84
N GLY A 201 14.70 12.03 5.96
CA GLY A 201 14.50 12.75 7.20
C GLY A 201 14.59 14.28 7.03
N LEU A 202 15.46 14.75 6.12
CA LEU A 202 15.61 16.17 5.80
C LEU A 202 14.32 16.82 5.26
N LEU A 203 13.41 16.03 4.67
CA LEU A 203 12.16 16.54 4.11
C LEU A 203 11.16 16.98 5.18
N TYR A 204 11.30 16.51 6.42
CA TYR A 204 10.49 16.91 7.58
C TYR A 204 11.08 18.10 8.33
N MET A 205 12.32 18.47 8.04
CA MET A 205 13.05 19.50 8.75
C MET A 205 12.82 20.88 8.14
N LYS A 206 13.19 21.93 8.89
CA LYS A 206 13.15 23.33 8.43
C LYS A 206 13.80 23.51 7.05
N TRP A 207 13.36 24.54 6.32
CA TRP A 207 13.68 24.73 4.89
C TRP A 207 15.19 24.66 4.56
N TYR A 208 16.04 25.16 5.45
CA TYR A 208 17.50 25.18 5.28
C TYR A 208 18.17 23.81 5.44
N TYR A 209 17.48 22.82 6.03
CA TYR A 209 17.90 21.41 5.97
C TYR A 209 17.30 20.73 4.74
N LYS A 210 16.02 21.02 4.45
CA LYS A 210 15.31 20.47 3.29
C LYS A 210 16.01 20.78 1.97
N MET A 211 16.67 21.93 1.84
CA MET A 211 17.42 22.32 0.63
C MET A 211 18.59 21.37 0.31
N TRP A 212 19.12 20.64 1.30
CA TRP A 212 20.23 19.69 1.08
C TRP A 212 19.76 18.34 0.56
N PHE A 213 18.44 18.07 0.59
CA PHE A 213 17.89 16.81 0.09
C PHE A 213 18.29 16.50 -1.36
N PRO A 214 18.12 17.41 -2.36
CA PRO A 214 18.50 17.13 -3.74
C PRO A 214 19.99 16.82 -3.90
N VAL A 215 20.85 17.57 -3.20
CA VAL A 215 22.31 17.40 -3.24
C VAL A 215 22.71 16.02 -2.71
N LEU A 216 22.22 15.65 -1.53
CA LEU A 216 22.53 14.35 -0.93
C LEU A 216 21.85 13.18 -1.65
N TRP A 217 20.72 13.44 -2.31
CA TRP A 217 20.00 12.43 -3.09
C TRP A 217 20.66 12.15 -4.45
N LEU A 218 21.33 13.13 -5.04
CA LEU A 218 22.04 13.00 -6.32
C LEU A 218 23.28 12.10 -6.21
N VAL A 219 23.81 11.89 -5.00
CA VAL A 219 24.93 10.98 -4.75
C VAL A 219 24.60 9.56 -5.26
N PRO A 220 25.39 8.99 -6.19
CA PRO A 220 25.14 7.68 -6.77
C PRO A 220 24.92 6.57 -5.73
N LEU A 221 24.00 5.65 -6.04
CA LEU A 221 23.65 4.52 -5.17
C LEU A 221 24.86 3.69 -4.69
N PRO A 222 25.89 3.38 -5.51
CA PRO A 222 27.04 2.60 -5.05
C PRO A 222 27.80 3.29 -3.92
N ILE A 223 28.06 4.60 -4.06
CA ILE A 223 28.76 5.40 -3.06
C ILE A 223 27.95 5.45 -1.78
N ARG A 224 26.65 5.74 -1.90
CA ARG A 224 25.74 5.80 -0.76
C ARG A 224 25.67 4.48 0.00
N ASN A 225 25.66 3.36 -0.70
CA ASN A 225 25.66 2.02 -0.11
C ASN A 225 27.00 1.69 0.57
N VAL A 226 28.14 2.09 0.00
CA VAL A 226 29.47 1.91 0.61
C VAL A 226 29.58 2.73 1.88
N ALA A 227 29.28 4.04 1.82
CA ALA A 227 29.29 4.93 2.97
C ALA A 227 28.36 4.41 4.08
N TYR A 228 27.15 3.99 3.72
CA TYR A 228 26.23 3.39 4.68
C TYR A 228 26.77 2.09 5.29
N ARG A 229 27.37 1.18 4.51
CA ARG A 229 27.96 -0.06 5.05
C ARG A 229 29.11 0.24 6.03
N PHE A 230 29.93 1.24 5.72
CA PHE A 230 31.00 1.67 6.62
C PHE A 230 30.42 2.20 7.93
N ILE A 231 29.50 3.17 7.86
CA ILE A 231 28.84 3.72 9.06
C ILE A 231 28.15 2.62 9.85
N ALA A 232 27.39 1.72 9.20
CA ALA A 232 26.66 0.65 9.86
C ALA A 232 27.58 -0.35 10.58
N LYS A 233 28.78 -0.62 10.03
CA LYS A 233 29.79 -1.51 10.62
C LYS A 233 30.47 -0.88 11.84
N TYR A 234 30.70 0.43 11.81
CA TYR A 234 31.42 1.14 12.88
C TYR A 234 30.49 1.86 13.87
N ARG A 235 29.16 1.86 13.65
CA ARG A 235 28.21 2.66 14.46
C ARG A 235 28.28 2.38 15.96
N HIS A 236 28.37 1.12 16.37
CA HIS A 236 28.44 0.77 17.80
C HIS A 236 29.82 1.02 18.42
N LYS A 237 30.85 1.22 17.59
CA LYS A 237 32.20 1.59 18.05
C LYS A 237 32.39 3.11 18.13
N ILE A 238 31.78 3.86 17.22
CA ILE A 238 31.91 5.32 17.13
C ILE A 238 30.85 6.03 17.99
N PHE A 239 29.67 5.42 18.16
CA PHE A 239 28.57 5.99 18.91
C PHE A 239 28.24 5.07 20.09
N GLU A 240 28.58 5.53 21.30
CA GLU A 240 28.22 4.85 22.54
C GLU A 240 26.71 4.62 22.61
N GLN A 241 26.35 3.44 23.15
CA GLN A 241 24.96 3.09 23.35
C GLN A 241 24.37 3.96 24.47
N PRO A 242 23.20 4.58 24.25
CA PRO A 242 22.55 5.33 25.30
C PRO A 242 22.09 4.38 26.41
N LYS A 243 22.31 4.74 27.68
CA LYS A 243 21.93 3.92 28.84
C LYS A 243 20.41 3.79 29.03
N VAL A 244 19.64 4.67 28.39
CA VAL A 244 18.18 4.70 28.39
C VAL A 244 17.71 5.12 27.00
N CYS A 245 16.62 4.53 26.51
CA CYS A 245 16.01 4.94 25.24
C CYS A 245 15.42 6.35 25.39
N SER A 246 16.13 7.38 24.92
CA SER A 246 15.81 8.79 25.20
C SER A 246 15.15 9.52 24.03
N PHE A 247 14.85 8.86 22.92
CA PHE A 247 14.09 9.49 21.84
C PHE A 247 12.58 9.36 22.10
N ARG A 248 11.79 10.34 21.66
CA ARG A 248 10.33 10.30 21.77
C ARG A 248 9.81 9.02 21.12
N VAL A 249 8.88 8.32 21.77
CA VAL A 249 8.17 7.17 21.19
C VAL A 249 6.69 7.53 21.17
N ASP A 250 6.06 7.42 19.99
CA ASP A 250 4.69 7.93 19.74
C ASP A 250 3.55 6.94 20.06
#